data_AF-A0A4Q4ZJV5-F1
#
_entry.id   AF-A0A4Q4ZJV5-F1
#
_cell.length_a   1.000
_cell.length_b   1.000
_cell.length_c   1.000
_cell.angle_alpha   90.00
_cell.angle_beta   90.00
_cell.angle_gamma   90.00
#
_symmetry.space_group_name_H-M   'P 1'
#
loop_
_entity.id
_entity.type
_entity.pdbx_description
1 polymer ?
#
loop_
_entity_poly.entity_id
_entity_poly.type
_entity_poly.pdbx_seq_one_letter_code
_entity_poly.pdbx_strand_id
1 'polypeptide(L)'
;MTHGVSFAARADGRRSTTATGREVVADALRAVDPVGALGAEQETAWRSRYLLHFRRLVEAGLASPDAWLSIADAGLDAVRRRMVVATDDGEDLPLAAWDDAAPERALATATVEGDGDPVTELALPYRGRRLRGDELREQLQAWSRSGVVEPSVVDAVLEVAAHPEWLRLDGRTVVVLGAGSEMGPLGALLGWGATVAAVDLPRPAVWERVVRTARGAAGRLLVPVPEAATGAPDLAPVAGADLLAEVPEVATWLGGVDGRLVVGNYLYADGGTHVRVSVAADALATRVTRDRPDTGLAFLATPTDVFAVPRDAVEQSGRAYRERSGTAKVVGRPLRWATRGRLLHRAYPPDADPGIADSLVPVQGPNYALAKRIQRWRAATARRDGQLVSFHVAPSTRTHSVVKNRALAAAFAGAHRFGVEVFEPATSNTLMAVLLVHDVVQGSPEHAHPWQDEAYAAVHGGLWRAAYEPRSALGLAAVLGYASARG
;
A
#
# COMPACT_ATOMS: atom_id res chain seq x y z
N MET A 1 -5.84 10.16 25.88
CA MET A 1 -4.55 10.88 25.80
C MET A 1 -3.83 10.39 24.55
N THR A 2 -3.00 11.22 23.93
CA THR A 2 -2.25 10.80 22.72
C THR A 2 -1.00 10.08 23.20
N HIS A 3 -0.82 8.83 22.78
CA HIS A 3 0.26 7.95 23.22
C HIS A 3 1.06 7.45 22.01
N GLY A 4 2.39 7.38 22.15
CA GLY A 4 3.31 6.91 21.12
C GLY A 4 3.53 7.91 19.97
N VAL A 5 3.91 7.42 18.77
CA VAL A 5 4.14 8.23 17.57
C VAL A 5 2.97 9.17 17.33
N SER A 6 3.25 10.45 17.22
CA SER A 6 2.27 11.52 17.18
C SER A 6 2.74 12.71 16.36
N PHE A 7 1.79 13.55 15.96
CA PHE A 7 2.10 14.86 15.41
C PHE A 7 2.53 15.78 16.55
N ALA A 8 3.59 16.56 16.41
CA ALA A 8 4.03 17.51 17.43
C ALA A 8 2.90 18.46 17.88
N ALA A 9 2.81 18.72 19.18
CA ALA A 9 1.96 19.78 19.70
C ALA A 9 2.49 21.15 19.22
N ARG A 10 1.58 22.02 18.76
CA ARG A 10 1.92 23.41 18.43
C ARG A 10 1.81 24.30 19.66
N ALA A 11 2.23 25.56 19.53
CA ALA A 11 2.16 26.55 20.62
C ALA A 11 0.75 26.75 21.21
N ASP A 12 -0.30 26.41 20.45
CA ASP A 12 -1.70 26.43 20.90
C ASP A 12 -2.16 25.09 21.52
N GLY A 13 -1.24 24.16 21.78
CA GLY A 13 -1.48 22.82 22.30
C GLY A 13 -2.10 21.84 21.29
N ARG A 14 -2.47 22.28 20.08
CA ARG A 14 -3.14 21.41 19.09
C ARG A 14 -2.11 20.65 18.24
N ARG A 15 -2.44 19.39 17.93
CA ARG A 15 -1.66 18.51 17.04
C ARG A 15 -2.26 18.53 15.63
N SER A 16 -1.77 19.45 14.79
CA SER A 16 -2.40 19.74 13.48
C SER A 16 -1.87 18.84 12.35
N THR A 17 -2.67 17.84 11.97
CA THR A 17 -2.34 16.95 10.84
C THR A 17 -2.26 17.67 9.49
N THR A 18 -3.13 18.67 9.28
CA THR A 18 -3.15 19.50 8.07
C THR A 18 -1.85 20.26 7.90
N ALA A 19 -1.40 20.94 8.96
CA ALA A 19 -0.23 21.79 8.87
C ALA A 19 1.05 20.95 8.74
N THR A 20 1.17 19.85 9.49
CA THR A 20 2.27 18.89 9.31
C THR A 20 2.31 18.33 7.89
N GLY A 21 1.18 17.86 7.35
CA GLY A 21 1.16 17.30 6.00
C GLY A 21 1.54 18.31 4.93
N ARG A 22 1.10 19.56 5.07
CA ARG A 22 1.47 20.66 4.18
C ARG A 22 2.98 20.96 4.24
N GLU A 23 3.53 21.07 5.44
CA GLU A 23 4.94 21.35 5.67
C GLU A 23 5.84 20.22 5.17
N VAL A 24 5.44 18.96 5.35
CA VAL A 24 6.18 17.80 4.80
C VAL A 24 6.23 17.85 3.28
N VAL A 25 5.11 18.12 2.60
CA VAL A 25 5.09 18.21 1.13
C VAL A 25 5.91 19.41 0.62
N ALA A 26 5.84 20.54 1.32
CA ALA A 26 6.67 21.70 1.00
C ALA A 26 8.17 21.39 1.17
N ASP A 27 8.55 20.71 2.26
CA ASP A 27 9.92 20.30 2.51
C ASP A 27 10.45 19.32 1.46
N ALA A 28 9.65 18.33 1.08
CA ALA A 28 9.99 17.34 0.07
C ALA A 28 10.27 17.98 -1.30
N LEU A 29 9.51 19.02 -1.67
CA LEU A 29 9.68 19.73 -2.93
C LEU A 29 10.84 20.73 -2.92
N ARG A 30 11.31 21.20 -1.76
CA ARG A 30 12.08 22.44 -1.65
C ARG A 30 13.37 22.48 -2.48
N ALA A 31 14.09 21.37 -2.55
CA ALA A 31 15.36 21.30 -3.28
C ALA A 31 15.16 21.19 -4.80
N VAL A 32 14.06 20.56 -5.25
CA VAL A 32 13.84 20.18 -6.65
C VAL A 32 12.89 21.14 -7.36
N ASP A 33 11.85 21.59 -6.67
CA ASP A 33 10.83 22.52 -7.16
C ASP A 33 10.49 23.57 -6.09
N PRO A 34 11.34 24.61 -5.93
CA PRO A 34 11.14 25.67 -4.95
C PRO A 34 9.80 26.41 -5.11
N VAL A 35 9.31 26.54 -6.35
CA VAL A 35 8.01 27.16 -6.65
C VAL A 35 6.88 26.28 -6.14
N GLY A 36 6.98 24.97 -6.32
CA GLY A 36 6.04 23.99 -5.80
C GLY A 36 6.04 23.93 -4.28
N ALA A 37 7.22 23.99 -3.67
CA ALA A 37 7.38 24.07 -2.23
C ALA A 37 6.68 25.30 -1.64
N LEU A 38 6.91 26.49 -2.22
CA LEU A 38 6.24 27.72 -1.79
C LEU A 38 4.71 27.63 -1.96
N GLY A 39 4.27 27.06 -3.08
CA GLY A 39 2.84 26.83 -3.34
C GLY A 39 2.17 25.90 -2.32
N ALA A 40 2.86 24.83 -1.92
CA ALA A 40 2.38 23.94 -0.86
C ALA A 40 2.36 24.66 0.49
N GLU A 41 3.43 25.35 0.86
CA GLU A 41 3.57 26.07 2.14
C GLU A 41 2.47 27.13 2.35
N GLN A 42 2.15 27.89 1.31
CA GLN A 42 1.14 28.96 1.33
C GLN A 42 -0.29 28.46 1.11
N GLU A 43 -0.51 27.16 0.90
CA GLU A 43 -1.85 26.62 0.68
C GLU A 43 -2.74 26.78 1.92
N THR A 44 -3.82 27.55 1.76
CA THR A 44 -4.79 27.84 2.83
C THR A 44 -5.95 26.84 2.85
N ALA A 45 -6.25 26.20 1.72
CA ALA A 45 -7.34 25.24 1.56
C ALA A 45 -6.82 23.79 1.43
N TRP A 46 -5.83 23.41 2.26
CA TRP A 46 -5.13 22.12 2.17
C TRP A 46 -6.05 20.91 2.00
N ARG A 47 -7.14 20.82 2.78
CA ARG A 47 -8.06 19.67 2.75
C ARG A 47 -8.69 19.43 1.38
N SER A 48 -8.87 20.45 0.55
CA SER A 48 -9.43 20.34 -0.81
C SER A 48 -8.38 20.45 -1.90
N ARG A 49 -7.23 21.08 -1.64
CA ARG A 49 -6.20 21.39 -2.64
C ARG A 49 -4.96 20.49 -2.57
N TYR A 50 -4.83 19.62 -1.57
CA TYR A 50 -3.68 18.69 -1.43
C TYR A 50 -3.41 17.88 -2.71
N LEU A 51 -4.45 17.51 -3.45
CA LEU A 51 -4.36 16.74 -4.69
C LEU A 51 -3.36 17.34 -5.68
N LEU A 52 -3.37 18.67 -5.82
CA LEU A 52 -2.46 19.42 -6.69
C LEU A 52 -1.01 19.23 -6.25
N HIS A 53 -0.77 19.34 -4.95
CA HIS A 53 0.58 19.29 -4.37
C HIS A 53 1.15 17.87 -4.38
N PHE A 54 0.32 16.84 -4.18
CA PHE A 54 0.74 15.44 -4.32
C PHE A 54 1.04 15.05 -5.76
N ARG A 55 0.26 15.57 -6.73
CA ARG A 55 0.59 15.42 -8.15
C ARG A 55 1.93 16.06 -8.48
N ARG A 56 2.18 17.25 -7.94
CA ARG A 56 3.40 18.01 -8.17
C ARG A 56 4.67 17.31 -7.67
N LEU A 57 4.58 16.52 -6.60
CA LEU A 57 5.69 15.64 -6.15
C LEU A 57 6.13 14.67 -7.25
N VAL A 58 5.18 14.10 -8.00
CA VAL A 58 5.47 13.17 -9.09
C VAL A 58 6.00 13.93 -10.31
N GLU A 59 5.34 15.04 -10.68
CA GLU A 59 5.78 15.88 -11.81
C GLU A 59 7.21 16.40 -11.64
N ALA A 60 7.55 16.90 -10.45
CA ALA A 60 8.89 17.39 -10.15
C ALA A 60 9.93 16.27 -10.14
N GLY A 61 9.58 15.09 -9.63
CA GLY A 61 10.47 13.93 -9.58
C GLY A 61 10.79 13.34 -10.95
N LEU A 62 9.96 13.58 -11.97
CA LEU A 62 10.19 13.06 -13.33
C LEU A 62 11.33 13.76 -14.09
N ALA A 63 11.85 14.86 -13.57
CA ALA A 63 12.96 15.57 -14.20
C ALA A 63 14.25 14.73 -14.25
N SER A 64 14.52 13.92 -13.22
CA SER A 64 15.65 12.99 -13.16
C SER A 64 15.47 11.97 -12.02
N PRO A 65 16.18 10.81 -12.07
CA PRO A 65 16.23 9.88 -10.93
C PRO A 65 16.69 10.55 -9.62
N ASP A 66 17.69 11.43 -9.70
CA ASP A 66 18.20 12.19 -8.54
C ASP A 66 17.13 13.11 -7.94
N ALA A 67 16.32 13.76 -8.78
CA ALA A 67 15.22 14.61 -8.34
C ALA A 67 14.17 13.79 -7.59
N TRP A 68 13.81 12.61 -8.12
CA TRP A 68 12.88 11.69 -7.46
C TRP A 68 13.36 11.24 -6.08
N LEU A 69 14.62 10.80 -6.00
CA LEU A 69 15.23 10.33 -4.77
C LEU A 69 15.43 11.46 -3.75
N SER A 70 15.82 12.66 -4.21
CA SER A 70 15.93 13.85 -3.36
C SER A 70 14.59 14.24 -2.74
N ILE A 71 13.50 14.16 -3.49
CA ILE A 71 12.14 14.40 -2.96
C ILE A 71 11.78 13.35 -1.91
N ALA A 72 12.15 12.08 -2.14
CA ALA A 72 11.87 10.99 -1.21
C ALA A 72 12.64 11.14 0.10
N ASP A 73 13.95 11.40 0.04
CA ASP A 73 14.79 11.64 1.23
C ASP A 73 14.29 12.86 2.01
N ALA A 74 14.09 14.00 1.34
CA ALA A 74 13.63 15.22 1.99
C ALA A 74 12.25 15.06 2.63
N GLY A 75 11.37 14.28 2.01
CA GLY A 75 10.06 13.93 2.54
C GLY A 75 10.13 13.07 3.81
N LEU A 76 10.93 11.99 3.80
CA LEU A 76 11.14 11.13 4.97
C LEU A 76 11.81 11.90 6.12
N ASP A 77 12.81 12.71 5.81
CA ASP A 77 13.49 13.57 6.78
C ASP A 77 12.53 14.60 7.40
N ALA A 78 11.68 15.22 6.59
CA ALA A 78 10.67 16.16 7.07
C ALA A 78 9.66 15.48 8.00
N VAL A 79 9.24 14.27 7.68
CA VAL A 79 8.39 13.45 8.55
C VAL A 79 9.12 13.17 9.88
N ARG A 80 10.36 12.67 9.83
CA ARG A 80 11.13 12.33 11.03
C ARG A 80 11.38 13.52 11.96
N ARG A 81 11.62 14.72 11.40
CA ARG A 81 11.79 15.96 12.20
C ARG A 81 10.50 16.48 12.82
N ARG A 82 9.34 16.21 12.23
CA ARG A 82 8.05 16.84 12.61
C ARG A 82 7.16 15.94 13.47
N MET A 83 7.43 14.64 13.43
CA MET A 83 6.77 13.66 14.26
C MET A 83 7.53 13.48 15.57
N VAL A 84 6.81 13.10 16.61
CA VAL A 84 7.31 12.97 17.98
C VAL A 84 6.79 11.67 18.57
N VAL A 85 7.39 11.25 19.69
CA VAL A 85 6.86 10.21 20.56
C VAL A 85 6.20 10.91 21.74
N ALA A 86 4.88 10.81 21.85
CA ALA A 86 4.14 11.34 23.00
C ALA A 86 4.19 10.31 24.13
N THR A 87 4.79 10.68 25.27
CA THR A 87 4.86 9.83 26.47
C THR A 87 3.55 9.88 27.26
N ASP A 88 3.36 8.92 28.16
CA ASP A 88 2.17 8.90 29.03
C ASP A 88 2.14 10.06 30.03
N ASP A 89 3.30 10.61 30.37
CA ASP A 89 3.44 11.83 31.18
C ASP A 89 3.11 13.12 30.40
N GLY A 90 2.79 13.00 29.11
CA GLY A 90 2.38 14.11 28.26
C GLY A 90 3.53 14.90 27.62
N GLU A 91 4.76 14.40 27.71
CA GLU A 91 5.92 14.99 27.05
C GLU A 91 6.03 14.54 25.58
N ASP A 92 6.55 15.41 24.72
CA ASP A 92 6.87 15.10 23.32
C ASP A 92 8.39 14.90 23.17
N LEU A 93 8.81 13.65 22.98
CA LEU A 93 10.19 13.33 22.64
C LEU A 93 10.39 13.36 21.11
N PRO A 94 11.56 13.77 20.59
CA PRO A 94 11.86 13.63 19.16
C PRO A 94 11.70 12.17 18.71
N LEU A 95 11.20 11.93 17.49
CA LEU A 95 11.08 10.55 16.97
C LEU A 95 12.43 9.80 16.98
N ALA A 96 13.54 10.52 16.76
CA ALA A 96 14.89 9.96 16.84
C ALA A 96 15.26 9.37 18.21
N ALA A 97 14.53 9.70 19.28
CA ALA A 97 14.74 9.07 20.59
C ALA A 97 14.51 7.55 20.55
N TRP A 98 13.74 7.05 19.57
CA TRP A 98 13.50 5.61 19.40
C TRP A 98 14.54 4.88 18.55
N ASP A 99 15.49 5.58 17.94
CA ASP A 99 16.52 4.92 17.13
C ASP A 99 17.30 3.91 17.98
N ASP A 100 17.67 4.31 19.20
CA ASP A 100 18.48 3.50 20.11
C ASP A 100 17.78 3.22 21.46
N ALA A 101 16.49 3.51 21.56
CA ALA A 101 15.72 3.24 22.78
C ALA A 101 15.76 1.76 23.14
N ALA A 102 15.99 1.46 24.43
CA ALA A 102 15.79 0.14 24.98
C ALA A 102 14.27 -0.18 25.06
N PRO A 103 13.87 -1.45 24.91
CA PRO A 103 12.48 -1.83 25.12
C PRO A 103 12.09 -1.65 26.60
N GLU A 104 10.89 -1.12 26.84
CA GLU A 104 10.33 -0.98 28.20
C GLU A 104 9.81 -2.31 28.75
N ARG A 105 9.44 -3.24 27.85
CA ARG A 105 9.11 -4.64 28.20
C ARG A 105 9.72 -5.63 27.23
N ALA A 106 10.04 -6.82 27.73
CA ALA A 106 10.51 -7.92 26.89
C ALA A 106 9.34 -8.62 26.19
N LEU A 107 9.50 -8.82 24.89
CA LEU A 107 8.63 -9.64 24.04
C LEU A 107 9.30 -10.99 23.78
N ALA A 108 8.57 -12.07 24.04
CA ALA A 108 8.94 -13.44 23.66
C ALA A 108 8.09 -13.91 22.47
N THR A 109 8.51 -15.02 21.86
CA THR A 109 7.81 -15.64 20.73
C THR A 109 6.97 -16.81 21.21
N ALA A 110 5.65 -16.72 21.05
CA ALA A 110 4.78 -17.90 21.03
C ALA A 110 4.65 -18.40 19.58
N THR A 111 4.80 -19.71 19.38
CA THR A 111 4.69 -20.32 18.05
C THR A 111 3.38 -21.06 17.90
N VAL A 112 2.68 -20.80 16.80
CA VAL A 112 1.51 -21.58 16.38
C VAL A 112 1.89 -22.34 15.12
N GLU A 113 2.03 -23.66 15.26
CA GLU A 113 2.18 -24.56 14.12
C GLU A 113 0.81 -24.83 13.50
N GLY A 114 0.75 -24.74 12.18
CA GLY A 114 -0.42 -25.12 11.41
C GLY A 114 -0.62 -26.63 11.34
N ASP A 115 -1.87 -27.07 11.27
CA ASP A 115 -2.28 -28.48 11.14
C ASP A 115 -2.81 -28.84 9.73
N GLY A 116 -2.86 -27.85 8.82
CA GLY A 116 -3.37 -28.01 7.47
C GLY A 116 -2.33 -28.53 6.47
N ASP A 117 -2.81 -29.10 5.37
CA ASP A 117 -1.96 -29.55 4.27
C ASP A 117 -1.40 -28.36 3.48
N PRO A 118 -0.10 -28.37 3.09
CA PRO A 118 0.49 -27.31 2.30
C PRO A 118 -0.14 -27.22 0.91
N VAL A 119 -0.49 -26.00 0.51
CA VAL A 119 -0.90 -25.72 -0.87
C VAL A 119 0.34 -25.69 -1.75
N THR A 120 0.58 -26.76 -2.50
CA THR A 120 1.77 -26.99 -3.34
C THR A 120 1.61 -26.58 -4.80
N GLU A 121 0.48 -25.98 -5.17
CA GLU A 121 0.23 -25.45 -6.51
C GLU A 121 -0.34 -24.04 -6.37
N LEU A 122 0.17 -23.09 -7.15
CA LEU A 122 -0.38 -21.75 -7.16
C LEU A 122 -1.83 -21.75 -7.67
N ALA A 123 -2.75 -21.33 -6.81
CA ALA A 123 -4.15 -21.16 -7.12
C ALA A 123 -4.61 -19.74 -6.81
N LEU A 124 -5.19 -19.05 -7.80
CA LEU A 124 -5.72 -17.70 -7.62
C LEU A 124 -7.25 -17.71 -7.48
N PRO A 125 -7.81 -17.32 -6.31
CA PRO A 125 -9.24 -17.15 -6.17
C PRO A 125 -9.76 -16.03 -7.08
N TYR A 126 -10.72 -16.30 -7.95
CA TYR A 126 -11.36 -15.26 -8.77
C TYR A 126 -12.80 -15.64 -9.14
N ARG A 127 -13.75 -14.75 -8.78
CA ARG A 127 -15.19 -14.90 -9.09
C ARG A 127 -15.75 -16.29 -8.73
N GLY A 128 -15.47 -16.75 -7.51
CA GLY A 128 -15.94 -18.04 -6.98
C GLY A 128 -15.19 -19.27 -7.50
N ARG A 129 -14.21 -19.10 -8.40
CA ARG A 129 -13.33 -20.17 -8.90
C ARG A 129 -11.94 -20.08 -8.27
N ARG A 130 -11.19 -21.17 -8.34
CA ARG A 130 -9.75 -21.23 -8.01
C ARG A 130 -8.99 -21.52 -9.30
N LEU A 131 -8.44 -20.47 -9.91
CA LEU A 131 -7.75 -20.56 -11.18
C LEU A 131 -6.36 -21.17 -10.98
N ARG A 132 -6.01 -22.14 -11.82
CA ARG A 132 -4.77 -22.91 -11.80
C ARG A 132 -4.29 -23.16 -13.23
N GLY A 133 -3.01 -23.52 -13.39
CA GLY A 133 -2.43 -23.89 -14.69
C GLY A 133 -2.86 -22.98 -15.85
N ASP A 134 -3.50 -23.56 -16.86
CA ASP A 134 -3.93 -22.85 -18.06
C ASP A 134 -5.03 -21.81 -17.78
N GLU A 135 -5.98 -22.08 -16.87
CA GLU A 135 -7.02 -21.12 -16.51
C GLU A 135 -6.44 -19.85 -15.86
N LEU A 136 -5.40 -20.01 -15.04
CA LEU A 136 -4.66 -18.89 -14.46
C LEU A 136 -3.97 -18.08 -15.56
N ARG A 137 -3.26 -18.75 -16.47
CA ARG A 137 -2.57 -18.10 -17.59
C ARG A 137 -3.53 -17.30 -18.47
N GLU A 138 -4.64 -17.91 -18.86
CA GLU A 138 -5.66 -17.26 -19.69
C GLU A 138 -6.25 -16.04 -19.01
N GLN A 139 -6.53 -16.11 -17.70
CA GLN A 139 -7.07 -14.98 -16.94
C GLN A 139 -6.07 -13.83 -16.81
N LEU A 140 -4.80 -14.11 -16.51
CA LEU A 140 -3.73 -13.10 -16.44
C LEU A 140 -3.56 -12.39 -17.79
N GLN A 141 -3.53 -13.16 -18.87
CA GLN A 141 -3.46 -12.65 -20.23
C GLN A 141 -4.71 -11.82 -20.60
N ALA A 142 -5.90 -12.23 -20.15
CA ALA A 142 -7.11 -11.44 -20.33
C ALA A 142 -7.06 -10.11 -19.56
N TRP A 143 -6.55 -10.10 -18.33
CA TRP A 143 -6.34 -8.88 -17.56
C TRP A 143 -5.32 -7.95 -18.21
N SER A 144 -4.18 -8.47 -18.68
CA SER A 144 -3.19 -7.64 -19.37
C SER A 144 -3.75 -7.03 -20.66
N ARG A 145 -4.40 -7.84 -21.52
CA ARG A 145 -5.03 -7.34 -22.76
C ARG A 145 -6.11 -6.28 -22.51
N SER A 146 -6.91 -6.46 -21.47
CA SER A 146 -7.94 -5.47 -21.09
C SER A 146 -7.38 -4.27 -20.32
N GLY A 147 -6.08 -4.28 -20.00
CA GLY A 147 -5.40 -3.22 -19.28
C GLY A 147 -5.73 -3.16 -17.79
N VAL A 148 -6.14 -4.28 -17.19
CA VAL A 148 -6.40 -4.38 -15.74
C VAL A 148 -5.09 -4.43 -14.95
N VAL A 149 -4.05 -5.02 -15.52
CA VAL A 149 -2.71 -5.16 -14.95
C VAL A 149 -1.66 -4.81 -16.00
N GLU A 150 -0.48 -4.42 -15.54
CA GLU A 150 0.69 -4.28 -16.41
C GLU A 150 1.18 -5.64 -16.91
N PRO A 151 1.71 -5.75 -18.15
CA PRO A 151 2.14 -7.02 -18.73
C PRO A 151 3.13 -7.82 -17.86
N SER A 152 4.04 -7.14 -17.16
CA SER A 152 5.02 -7.77 -16.26
C SER A 152 4.40 -8.54 -15.09
N VAL A 153 3.14 -8.28 -14.72
CA VAL A 153 2.40 -9.11 -13.76
C VAL A 153 2.21 -10.53 -14.29
N VAL A 154 1.95 -10.68 -15.59
CA VAL A 154 1.69 -11.98 -16.20
C VAL A 154 2.96 -12.83 -16.10
N ASP A 155 4.10 -12.26 -16.46
CA ASP A 155 5.38 -12.96 -16.45
C ASP A 155 5.76 -13.37 -15.02
N ALA A 156 5.74 -12.43 -14.07
CA ALA A 156 6.10 -12.69 -12.68
C ALA A 156 5.21 -13.76 -12.01
N VAL A 157 3.89 -13.71 -12.23
CA VAL A 157 2.96 -14.68 -11.65
C VAL A 157 3.12 -16.06 -12.29
N LEU A 158 3.33 -16.13 -13.61
CA LEU A 158 3.55 -17.41 -14.30
C LEU A 158 4.89 -18.04 -13.92
N GLU A 159 5.91 -17.22 -13.63
CA GLU A 159 7.19 -17.71 -13.16
C GLU A 159 7.07 -18.37 -11.78
N VAL A 160 6.35 -17.76 -10.84
CA VAL A 160 6.03 -18.39 -9.55
C VAL A 160 5.15 -19.64 -9.74
N ALA A 161 4.19 -19.61 -10.67
CA ALA A 161 3.36 -20.79 -10.97
C ALA A 161 4.20 -21.98 -11.50
N ALA A 162 5.30 -21.71 -12.19
CA ALA A 162 6.24 -22.72 -12.69
C ALA A 162 7.18 -23.26 -11.60
N HIS A 163 7.32 -22.55 -10.47
CA HIS A 163 8.21 -22.87 -9.36
C HIS A 163 7.44 -22.88 -8.02
N PRO A 164 6.50 -23.83 -7.82
CA PRO A 164 5.67 -23.87 -6.62
C PRO A 164 6.48 -24.02 -5.32
N GLU A 165 7.71 -24.53 -5.38
CA GLU A 165 8.62 -24.61 -4.24
C GLU A 165 8.99 -23.24 -3.66
N TRP A 166 8.87 -22.15 -4.44
CA TRP A 166 9.12 -20.78 -3.95
C TRP A 166 8.05 -20.29 -2.98
N LEU A 167 6.82 -20.83 -3.04
CA LEU A 167 5.68 -20.35 -2.25
C LEU A 167 5.92 -20.45 -0.73
N ARG A 168 6.74 -21.42 -0.31
CA ARG A 168 7.09 -21.65 1.10
C ARG A 168 8.07 -20.61 1.64
N LEU A 169 8.81 -19.92 0.77
CA LEU A 169 9.85 -18.97 1.14
C LEU A 169 10.84 -19.55 2.17
N ASP A 170 11.30 -20.79 1.94
CA ASP A 170 12.19 -21.48 2.87
C ASP A 170 13.44 -20.63 3.17
N GLY A 171 13.81 -20.55 4.46
CA GLY A 171 14.92 -19.71 4.95
C GLY A 171 14.59 -18.21 5.12
N ARG A 172 13.35 -17.81 4.83
CA ARG A 172 12.85 -16.45 5.08
C ARG A 172 11.76 -16.46 6.15
N THR A 173 11.67 -15.35 6.87
CA THR A 173 10.52 -15.06 7.74
C THR A 173 9.87 -13.77 7.28
N VAL A 174 8.60 -13.84 6.86
CA VAL A 174 7.85 -12.65 6.45
C VAL A 174 7.24 -12.01 7.68
N VAL A 175 7.64 -10.78 7.99
CA VAL A 175 7.04 -9.98 9.06
C VAL A 175 5.82 -9.26 8.48
N VAL A 176 4.63 -9.55 8.99
CA VAL A 176 3.38 -8.94 8.54
C VAL A 176 2.93 -7.92 9.57
N LEU A 177 3.20 -6.63 9.29
CA LEU A 177 2.67 -5.53 10.09
C LEU A 177 1.21 -5.27 9.69
N GLY A 178 0.29 -5.47 10.65
CA GLY A 178 -1.15 -5.51 10.39
C GLY A 178 -1.60 -6.92 10.00
N ALA A 179 -1.27 -7.92 10.82
CA ALA A 179 -1.61 -9.32 10.61
C ALA A 179 -3.12 -9.59 10.41
N GLY A 180 -3.99 -8.78 11.02
CA GLY A 180 -5.44 -8.83 10.87
C GLY A 180 -5.99 -8.00 9.70
N SER A 181 -5.14 -7.41 8.86
CA SER A 181 -5.57 -6.63 7.70
C SER A 181 -6.14 -7.51 6.58
N GLU A 182 -7.20 -7.05 5.93
CA GLU A 182 -7.84 -7.80 4.82
C GLU A 182 -6.97 -7.89 3.56
N MET A 183 -6.04 -6.95 3.39
CA MET A 183 -5.12 -6.89 2.26
C MET A 183 -3.78 -7.59 2.52
N GLY A 184 -3.50 -7.98 3.78
CA GLY A 184 -2.24 -8.62 4.15
C GLY A 184 -2.11 -10.03 3.55
N PRO A 185 -0.89 -10.49 3.28
CA PRO A 185 -0.62 -11.78 2.64
C PRO A 185 -0.68 -12.97 3.63
N LEU A 186 -1.00 -12.73 4.91
CA LEU A 186 -0.89 -13.71 6.01
C LEU A 186 -1.54 -15.06 5.67
N GLY A 187 -2.80 -15.04 5.21
CA GLY A 187 -3.51 -16.28 4.90
C GLY A 187 -2.90 -17.06 3.72
N ALA A 188 -2.43 -16.37 2.68
CA ALA A 188 -1.78 -17.00 1.53
C ALA A 188 -0.43 -17.62 1.93
N LEU A 189 0.42 -16.85 2.62
CA LEU A 189 1.74 -17.30 3.07
C LEU A 189 1.65 -18.50 4.02
N LEU A 190 0.77 -18.43 5.02
CA LEU A 190 0.54 -19.56 5.93
C LEU A 190 -0.05 -20.76 5.17
N GLY A 191 -0.96 -20.55 4.22
CA GLY A 191 -1.51 -21.62 3.39
C GLY A 191 -0.44 -22.36 2.55
N TRP A 192 0.59 -21.64 2.10
CA TRP A 192 1.72 -22.21 1.37
C TRP A 192 2.75 -22.90 2.26
N GLY A 193 2.70 -22.72 3.58
CA GLY A 193 3.66 -23.32 4.51
C GLY A 193 4.79 -22.38 4.94
N ALA A 194 4.70 -21.08 4.66
CA ALA A 194 5.72 -20.11 5.04
C ALA A 194 5.74 -19.82 6.55
N THR A 195 6.87 -19.31 7.05
CA THR A 195 6.97 -18.74 8.40
C THR A 195 6.61 -17.26 8.37
N VAL A 196 5.64 -16.87 9.22
CA VAL A 196 5.14 -15.49 9.31
C VAL A 196 5.30 -14.98 10.74
N ALA A 197 6.01 -13.87 10.91
CA ALA A 197 6.04 -13.11 12.16
C ALA A 197 4.93 -12.05 12.13
N ALA A 198 3.89 -12.21 12.95
CA ALA A 198 2.73 -11.33 12.93
C ALA A 198 2.89 -10.19 13.94
N VAL A 199 2.63 -8.96 13.51
CA VAL A 199 2.50 -7.79 14.40
C VAL A 199 1.14 -7.17 14.19
N ASP A 200 0.36 -7.08 15.26
CA ASP A 200 -0.91 -6.35 15.29
C ASP A 200 -1.21 -5.90 16.73
N LEU A 201 -2.20 -5.02 16.85
CA LEU A 201 -2.63 -4.45 18.11
C LEU A 201 -2.97 -5.55 19.14
N PRO A 202 -2.73 -5.32 20.44
CA PRO A 202 -3.07 -6.26 21.50
C PRO A 202 -4.59 -6.27 21.74
N ARG A 203 -5.32 -6.85 20.78
CA ARG A 203 -6.79 -6.94 20.76
C ARG A 203 -7.19 -8.40 20.60
N PRO A 204 -7.87 -9.01 21.59
CA PRO A 204 -8.21 -10.43 21.55
C PRO A 204 -8.91 -10.87 20.27
N ALA A 205 -9.90 -10.11 19.81
CA ALA A 205 -10.65 -10.43 18.58
C ALA A 205 -9.79 -10.45 17.31
N VAL A 206 -8.68 -9.71 17.27
CA VAL A 206 -7.73 -9.77 16.15
C VAL A 206 -6.96 -11.09 16.22
N TRP A 207 -6.37 -11.38 17.37
CA TRP A 207 -5.53 -12.56 17.58
C TRP A 207 -6.31 -13.87 17.53
N GLU A 208 -7.57 -13.91 17.98
CA GLU A 208 -8.45 -15.07 17.78
C GLU A 208 -8.58 -15.45 16.30
N ARG A 209 -8.72 -14.46 15.41
CA ARG A 209 -8.84 -14.71 13.96
C ARG A 209 -7.50 -15.08 13.33
N VAL A 210 -6.42 -14.40 13.72
CA VAL A 210 -5.07 -14.66 13.21
C VAL A 210 -4.60 -16.07 13.62
N VAL A 211 -4.72 -16.43 14.90
CA VAL A 211 -4.37 -17.75 15.41
C VAL A 211 -5.25 -18.84 14.80
N ARG A 212 -6.55 -18.61 14.62
CA ARG A 212 -7.43 -19.55 13.93
C ARG A 212 -7.02 -19.79 12.48
N THR A 213 -6.62 -18.72 11.77
CA THR A 213 -6.11 -18.81 10.40
C THR A 213 -4.82 -19.62 10.34
N ALA A 214 -3.90 -19.39 11.28
CA ALA A 214 -2.64 -20.13 11.36
C ALA A 214 -2.83 -21.61 11.68
N ARG A 215 -3.68 -21.94 12.67
CA ARG A 215 -3.97 -23.33 13.03
C ARG A 215 -4.47 -24.12 11.82
N GLY A 216 -5.44 -23.60 11.07
CA GLY A 216 -5.99 -24.30 9.90
C GLY A 216 -5.17 -24.20 8.60
N ALA A 217 -3.94 -23.67 8.66
CA ALA A 217 -3.04 -23.54 7.52
C ALA A 217 -1.84 -24.48 7.67
N ALA A 218 -0.90 -24.49 6.72
CA ALA A 218 0.26 -25.38 6.75
C ALA A 218 1.53 -24.73 7.32
N GLY A 219 1.52 -23.40 7.44
CA GLY A 219 2.66 -22.60 7.82
C GLY A 219 2.78 -22.40 9.32
N ARG A 220 3.80 -21.63 9.69
CA ARG A 220 4.14 -21.34 11.08
C ARG A 220 3.93 -19.88 11.38
N LEU A 221 3.17 -19.57 12.42
CA LEU A 221 2.93 -18.21 12.89
C LEU A 221 3.75 -17.94 14.16
N LEU A 222 4.58 -16.90 14.12
CA LEU A 222 5.30 -16.36 15.27
C LEU A 222 4.52 -15.18 15.83
N VAL A 223 4.18 -15.26 17.11
CA VAL A 223 3.31 -14.31 17.80
C VAL A 223 4.10 -13.63 18.92
N PRO A 224 4.18 -12.28 18.95
CA PRO A 224 4.79 -11.55 20.05
C PRO A 224 3.87 -11.61 21.25
N VAL A 225 4.40 -12.06 22.39
CA VAL A 225 3.72 -12.08 23.69
C VAL A 225 4.64 -11.46 24.74
N PRO A 226 4.12 -10.89 25.85
CA PRO A 226 4.96 -10.58 27.00
C PRO A 226 5.76 -11.81 27.44
N GLU A 227 7.05 -11.64 27.77
CA GLU A 227 7.89 -12.76 28.20
C GLU A 227 7.28 -13.55 29.37
N ALA A 228 6.65 -12.86 30.33
CA ALA A 228 5.94 -13.46 31.45
C ALA A 228 4.72 -14.31 31.05
N ALA A 229 4.20 -14.15 29.84
CA ALA A 229 3.07 -14.90 29.28
C ALA A 229 3.52 -16.03 28.33
N THR A 230 4.82 -16.33 28.27
CA THR A 230 5.34 -17.45 27.49
C THR A 230 4.69 -18.76 27.97
N GLY A 231 4.12 -19.53 27.03
CA GLY A 231 3.42 -20.77 27.36
C GLY A 231 1.97 -20.59 27.82
N ALA A 232 1.40 -19.39 27.71
CA ALA A 232 -0.03 -19.18 27.96
C ALA A 232 -0.89 -20.14 27.12
N PRO A 233 -1.91 -20.79 27.72
CA PRO A 233 -2.74 -21.78 27.01
C PRO A 233 -3.61 -21.15 25.92
N ASP A 234 -3.98 -19.88 26.11
CA ASP A 234 -4.66 -19.06 25.10
C ASP A 234 -3.80 -17.83 24.80
N LEU A 235 -3.47 -17.65 23.53
CA LEU A 235 -2.64 -16.54 23.07
C LEU A 235 -3.45 -15.27 22.86
N ALA A 236 -4.74 -15.37 22.53
CA ALA A 236 -5.52 -14.20 22.12
C ALA A 236 -5.56 -13.07 23.17
N PRO A 237 -5.65 -13.33 24.49
CA PRO A 237 -5.66 -12.29 25.51
C PRO A 237 -4.31 -11.59 25.72
N VAL A 238 -3.20 -12.24 25.37
CA VAL A 238 -1.83 -11.79 25.71
C VAL A 238 -1.01 -11.38 24.49
N ALA A 239 -1.44 -11.76 23.29
CA ALA A 239 -0.71 -11.51 22.05
C ALA A 239 -0.78 -10.05 21.59
N GLY A 240 0.30 -9.62 20.96
CA GLY A 240 0.39 -8.39 20.21
C GLY A 240 1.25 -7.30 20.81
N ALA A 241 1.40 -6.26 20.00
CA ALA A 241 2.13 -5.05 20.33
C ALA A 241 1.49 -3.87 19.57
N ASP A 242 1.29 -2.75 20.26
CA ASP A 242 0.85 -1.51 19.64
C ASP A 242 2.04 -0.81 19.00
N LEU A 243 2.20 -0.98 17.70
CA LEU A 243 3.30 -0.35 16.96
C LEU A 243 3.33 1.17 17.10
N LEU A 244 2.22 1.83 17.45
CA LEU A 244 2.27 3.27 17.72
C LEU A 244 3.14 3.61 18.91
N ALA A 245 3.34 2.71 19.87
CA ALA A 245 4.07 2.94 21.11
C ALA A 245 5.27 2.03 21.29
N GLU A 246 5.22 0.84 20.70
CA GLU A 246 6.10 -0.27 21.02
C GLU A 246 7.09 -0.60 19.89
N VAL A 247 7.56 0.43 19.15
CA VAL A 247 8.57 0.24 18.10
C VAL A 247 9.87 -0.36 18.65
N PRO A 248 10.43 0.12 19.79
CA PRO A 248 11.64 -0.48 20.38
C PRO A 248 11.49 -1.96 20.76
N GLU A 249 10.34 -2.35 21.31
CA GLU A 249 9.98 -3.71 21.70
C GLU A 249 9.88 -4.61 20.47
N VAL A 250 9.12 -4.19 19.46
CA VAL A 250 8.95 -4.95 18.22
C VAL A 250 10.27 -5.08 17.48
N ALA A 251 11.10 -4.03 17.44
CA ALA A 251 12.42 -4.08 16.82
C ALA A 251 13.33 -5.10 17.52
N THR A 252 13.36 -5.06 18.86
CA THR A 252 14.16 -5.99 19.68
C THR A 252 13.70 -7.44 19.48
N TRP A 253 12.38 -7.67 19.48
CA TRP A 253 11.79 -8.99 19.22
C TRP A 253 12.16 -9.53 17.84
N LEU A 254 12.02 -8.71 16.79
CA LEU A 254 12.40 -9.09 15.42
C LEU A 254 13.90 -9.35 15.28
N GLY A 255 14.73 -8.71 16.09
CA GLY A 255 16.17 -8.99 16.17
C GLY A 255 16.47 -10.47 16.48
N GLY A 256 15.63 -11.11 17.31
CA GLY A 256 15.75 -12.52 17.70
C GLY A 256 15.00 -13.51 16.81
N VAL A 257 14.34 -13.05 15.74
CA VAL A 257 13.61 -13.95 14.82
C VAL A 257 14.57 -14.60 13.82
N ASP A 258 14.40 -15.91 13.62
CA ASP A 258 15.21 -16.71 12.70
C ASP A 258 14.93 -16.41 11.23
N GLY A 259 15.94 -16.65 10.39
CA GLY A 259 15.87 -16.49 8.94
C GLY A 259 16.03 -15.05 8.47
N ARG A 260 16.10 -14.84 7.14
CA ARG A 260 16.18 -13.48 6.59
C ARG A 260 14.80 -12.84 6.62
N LEU A 261 14.71 -11.63 7.17
CA LEU A 261 13.41 -10.97 7.36
C LEU A 261 12.93 -10.31 6.07
N VAL A 262 11.62 -10.31 5.86
CA VAL A 262 10.95 -9.45 4.89
C VAL A 262 9.84 -8.69 5.60
N VAL A 263 10.04 -7.40 5.86
CA VAL A 263 9.11 -6.56 6.63
C VAL A 263 8.05 -5.95 5.71
N GLY A 264 6.85 -6.52 5.75
CA GLY A 264 5.70 -6.05 4.98
C GLY A 264 4.79 -5.12 5.77
N ASN A 265 4.57 -3.91 5.25
CA ASN A 265 3.69 -2.91 5.85
C ASN A 265 2.27 -2.96 5.23
N TYR A 266 1.34 -3.60 5.94
CA TYR A 266 -0.08 -3.72 5.57
C TYR A 266 -1.01 -2.96 6.52
N LEU A 267 -0.43 -2.07 7.34
CA LEU A 267 -1.16 -1.30 8.33
C LEU A 267 -2.09 -0.31 7.64
N TYR A 268 -3.28 -0.14 8.23
CA TYR A 268 -4.26 0.85 7.81
C TYR A 268 -4.98 1.41 9.03
N ALA A 269 -5.17 2.73 9.03
CA ALA A 269 -6.05 3.40 9.97
C ALA A 269 -6.75 4.56 9.27
N ASP A 270 -7.78 5.13 9.91
CA ASP A 270 -8.48 6.29 9.39
C ASP A 270 -7.80 7.60 9.83
N GLY A 271 -7.76 8.58 8.92
CA GLY A 271 -7.33 9.95 9.24
C GLY A 271 -5.87 10.05 9.70
N GLY A 272 -5.61 10.88 10.72
CA GLY A 272 -4.26 11.16 11.21
C GLY A 272 -3.54 9.92 11.76
N THR A 273 -4.28 8.94 12.30
CA THR A 273 -3.71 7.70 12.81
C THR A 273 -3.02 6.88 11.72
N HIS A 274 -3.46 6.99 10.46
CA HIS A 274 -2.78 6.33 9.35
C HIS A 274 -1.37 6.86 9.13
N VAL A 275 -1.18 8.16 9.25
CA VAL A 275 0.15 8.77 9.16
C VAL A 275 0.99 8.28 10.34
N ARG A 276 0.45 8.35 11.57
CA ARG A 276 1.15 7.91 12.79
C ARG A 276 1.65 6.47 12.67
N VAL A 277 0.80 5.55 12.23
CA VAL A 277 1.19 4.14 12.10
C VAL A 277 2.14 3.90 10.92
N SER A 278 2.05 4.69 9.84
CA SER A 278 3.01 4.63 8.72
C SER A 278 4.39 5.11 9.15
N VAL A 279 4.45 6.15 9.99
CA VAL A 279 5.70 6.66 10.58
C VAL A 279 6.30 5.67 11.56
N ALA A 280 5.47 5.04 12.41
CA ALA A 280 5.94 3.99 13.32
C ALA A 280 6.52 2.79 12.56
N ALA A 281 5.86 2.36 11.48
CA ALA A 281 6.38 1.31 10.62
C ALA A 281 7.66 1.70 9.88
N ASP A 282 7.81 2.96 9.45
CA ASP A 282 9.05 3.46 8.83
C ASP A 282 10.21 3.48 9.83
N ALA A 283 9.95 3.92 11.08
CA ALA A 283 10.92 3.90 12.17
C ALA A 283 11.35 2.46 12.50
N LEU A 284 10.39 1.53 12.61
CA LEU A 284 10.67 0.11 12.79
C LEU A 284 11.52 -0.46 11.65
N ALA A 285 11.11 -0.22 10.39
CA ALA A 285 11.82 -0.72 9.22
C ALA A 285 13.26 -0.19 9.15
N THR A 286 13.46 1.09 9.46
CA THR A 286 14.78 1.73 9.50
C THR A 286 15.67 1.07 10.56
N ARG A 287 15.14 0.89 11.78
CA ARG A 287 15.87 0.25 12.88
C ARG A 287 16.22 -1.21 12.58
N VAL A 288 15.24 -2.01 12.16
CA VAL A 288 15.45 -3.43 11.83
C VAL A 288 16.42 -3.59 10.67
N THR A 289 16.36 -2.75 9.64
CA THR A 289 17.30 -2.81 8.51
C THR A 289 18.72 -2.47 8.94
N ARG A 290 18.91 -1.47 9.82
CA ARG A 290 20.24 -1.15 10.35
C ARG A 290 20.81 -2.31 11.17
N ASP A 291 19.99 -2.94 12.00
CA ASP A 291 20.42 -4.02 12.90
C ASP A 291 20.56 -5.36 12.14
N ARG A 292 19.80 -5.53 11.05
CA ARG A 292 19.78 -6.71 10.16
C ARG A 292 19.81 -6.26 8.68
N PRO A 293 20.99 -5.94 8.13
CA PRO A 293 21.13 -5.37 6.78
C PRO A 293 20.62 -6.24 5.63
N ASP A 294 20.39 -7.53 5.86
CA ASP A 294 19.82 -8.47 4.88
C ASP A 294 18.28 -8.50 4.89
N THR A 295 17.63 -7.64 5.67
CA THR A 295 16.18 -7.48 5.72
C THR A 295 15.66 -6.92 4.40
N GLY A 296 14.65 -7.55 3.81
CA GLY A 296 13.85 -6.97 2.72
C GLY A 296 12.66 -6.18 3.24
N LEU A 297 12.12 -5.27 2.43
CA LEU A 297 10.89 -4.52 2.72
C LEU A 297 9.78 -4.87 1.73
N ALA A 298 8.53 -4.84 2.18
CA ALA A 298 7.38 -5.04 1.32
C ALA A 298 6.27 -4.00 1.55
N PHE A 299 5.71 -3.48 0.45
CA PHE A 299 4.69 -2.43 0.49
C PHE A 299 3.63 -2.62 -0.58
N LEU A 300 2.38 -2.29 -0.22
CA LEU A 300 1.29 -2.18 -1.17
C LEU A 300 0.96 -0.70 -1.41
N ALA A 301 1.29 -0.22 -2.61
CA ALA A 301 0.84 1.07 -3.08
C ALA A 301 -0.67 1.05 -3.30
N THR A 302 -1.31 2.18 -3.04
CA THR A 302 -2.71 2.36 -3.40
C THR A 302 -2.82 2.68 -4.90
N PRO A 303 -3.79 2.14 -5.63
CA PRO A 303 -3.95 2.44 -7.04
C PRO A 303 -4.61 3.81 -7.27
N THR A 304 -5.11 4.42 -6.19
CA THR A 304 -5.73 5.75 -6.18
C THR A 304 -4.75 6.83 -5.71
N ASP A 305 -3.50 6.77 -6.19
CA ASP A 305 -2.48 7.82 -6.02
C ASP A 305 -2.12 8.39 -7.40
N VAL A 306 -1.11 9.26 -7.45
CA VAL A 306 -0.52 9.75 -8.70
C VAL A 306 0.70 8.90 -9.05
N PHE A 307 0.72 8.39 -10.28
CA PHE A 307 1.84 7.62 -10.82
C PHE A 307 2.25 8.16 -12.18
N ALA A 308 3.54 8.06 -12.48
CA ALA A 308 3.97 8.08 -13.87
C ALA A 308 3.70 6.70 -14.47
N VAL A 309 3.24 6.67 -15.72
CA VAL A 309 2.83 5.43 -16.38
C VAL A 309 3.53 5.30 -17.74
N PRO A 310 3.80 4.06 -18.18
CA PRO A 310 4.51 3.84 -19.43
C PRO A 310 3.70 4.32 -20.65
N ARG A 311 4.41 4.58 -21.75
CA ARG A 311 3.83 5.06 -23.00
C ARG A 311 2.70 4.16 -23.52
N ASP A 312 2.86 2.86 -23.43
CA ASP A 312 1.88 1.90 -23.93
C ASP A 312 0.55 1.98 -23.16
N ALA A 313 0.58 2.33 -21.86
CA ALA A 313 -0.63 2.61 -21.08
C ALA A 313 -1.36 3.86 -21.59
N VAL A 314 -0.63 4.93 -21.95
CA VAL A 314 -1.17 6.14 -22.57
C VAL A 314 -1.82 5.82 -23.92
N GLU A 315 -1.17 5.02 -24.74
CA GLU A 315 -1.67 4.62 -26.05
C GLU A 315 -2.93 3.76 -25.97
N GLN A 316 -2.97 2.80 -25.03
CA GLN A 316 -4.14 1.99 -24.77
C GLN A 316 -5.31 2.83 -24.26
N SER A 317 -5.06 3.76 -23.33
CA SER A 317 -6.08 4.72 -22.88
C SER A 317 -6.61 5.57 -24.04
N GLY A 318 -5.72 6.06 -24.90
CA GLY A 318 -6.09 6.83 -26.09
C GLY A 318 -6.95 6.03 -27.06
N ARG A 319 -6.63 4.74 -27.27
CA ARG A 319 -7.41 3.80 -28.07
C ARG A 319 -8.79 3.56 -27.45
N ALA A 320 -8.86 3.22 -26.16
CA ALA A 320 -10.11 3.04 -25.42
C ALA A 320 -11.02 4.28 -25.53
N TYR A 321 -10.43 5.49 -25.45
CA TYR A 321 -11.17 6.72 -25.65
C TYR A 321 -11.72 6.83 -27.08
N ARG A 322 -10.94 6.55 -28.14
CA ARG A 322 -11.42 6.65 -29.54
C ARG A 322 -12.48 5.60 -29.87
N GLU A 323 -12.29 4.38 -29.40
CA GLU A 323 -13.09 3.20 -29.74
C GLU A 323 -14.34 3.02 -28.86
N ARG A 324 -14.53 3.89 -27.85
CA ARG A 324 -15.74 3.88 -27.01
C ARG A 324 -17.03 3.80 -27.83
N SER A 325 -18.02 3.08 -27.29
CA SER A 325 -19.27 2.76 -27.98
C SER A 325 -20.03 4.00 -28.48
N GLY A 326 -20.80 3.84 -29.57
CA GLY A 326 -21.64 4.90 -30.13
C GLY A 326 -22.58 5.51 -29.09
N THR A 327 -23.19 4.67 -28.25
CA THR A 327 -24.05 5.08 -27.12
C THR A 327 -23.28 5.93 -26.11
N ALA A 328 -22.04 5.56 -25.75
CA ALA A 328 -21.21 6.36 -24.85
C ALA A 328 -20.81 7.71 -25.47
N LYS A 329 -20.61 7.78 -26.80
CA LYS A 329 -20.36 9.03 -27.53
C LYS A 329 -21.59 9.96 -27.51
N VAL A 330 -22.78 9.41 -27.69
CA VAL A 330 -24.05 10.16 -27.73
C VAL A 330 -24.45 10.65 -26.33
N VAL A 331 -24.35 9.80 -25.30
CA VAL A 331 -24.68 10.16 -23.91
C VAL A 331 -23.63 11.10 -23.31
N GLY A 332 -22.35 10.95 -23.66
CA GLY A 332 -21.28 11.76 -23.10
C GLY A 332 -21.30 13.24 -23.52
N ARG A 333 -21.83 13.58 -24.70
CA ARG A 333 -21.92 14.98 -25.19
C ARG A 333 -22.83 15.89 -24.34
N PRO A 334 -24.11 15.54 -24.07
CA PRO A 334 -24.98 16.34 -23.22
C PRO A 334 -24.49 16.38 -21.77
N LEU A 335 -23.92 15.30 -21.24
CA LEU A 335 -23.31 15.26 -19.90
C LEU A 335 -22.11 16.21 -19.76
N ARG A 336 -21.21 16.24 -20.75
CA ARG A 336 -20.12 17.23 -20.78
C ARG A 336 -20.67 18.65 -20.84
N TRP A 337 -21.66 18.92 -21.67
CA TRP A 337 -22.26 20.25 -21.76
C TRP A 337 -22.91 20.67 -20.43
N ALA A 338 -23.73 19.80 -19.82
CA ALA A 338 -24.41 20.05 -18.55
C ALA A 338 -23.43 20.29 -17.39
N THR A 339 -22.26 19.65 -17.42
CA THR A 339 -21.20 19.82 -16.43
C THR A 339 -20.17 20.89 -16.78
N ARG A 340 -20.41 21.70 -17.82
CA ARG A 340 -19.47 22.71 -18.33
C ARG A 340 -18.08 22.12 -18.63
N GLY A 341 -18.07 20.93 -19.19
CA GLY A 341 -16.87 20.22 -19.63
C GLY A 341 -16.20 19.36 -18.57
N ARG A 342 -16.61 19.42 -17.30
CA ARG A 342 -15.88 18.84 -16.14
C ARG A 342 -15.84 17.31 -16.06
N LEU A 343 -16.62 16.60 -16.87
CA LEU A 343 -16.70 15.14 -16.84
C LEU A 343 -16.10 14.50 -18.11
N LEU A 344 -15.71 13.23 -17.95
CA LEU A 344 -15.22 12.35 -19.02
C LEU A 344 -13.95 12.87 -19.70
N HIS A 345 -13.10 13.65 -19.04
CA HIS A 345 -11.83 14.09 -19.62
C HIS A 345 -10.98 12.90 -20.06
N ARG A 346 -10.23 13.05 -21.16
CA ARG A 346 -9.23 12.02 -21.52
C ARG A 346 -8.28 11.85 -20.35
N ALA A 347 -7.85 10.61 -20.07
CA ALA A 347 -6.91 10.36 -19.00
C ALA A 347 -5.56 11.05 -19.25
N TYR A 348 -5.13 11.14 -20.50
CA TYR A 348 -3.83 11.70 -20.88
C TYR A 348 -3.89 12.59 -22.13
N PRO A 349 -2.94 13.54 -22.26
CA PRO A 349 -2.52 14.03 -23.57
C PRO A 349 -2.05 12.87 -24.47
N PRO A 350 -2.37 12.85 -25.77
CA PRO A 350 -2.03 11.72 -26.66
C PRO A 350 -0.53 11.42 -26.77
N ASP A 351 0.31 12.45 -26.65
CA ASP A 351 1.75 12.35 -26.86
C ASP A 351 2.55 12.30 -25.55
N ALA A 352 1.89 12.14 -24.40
CA ALA A 352 2.57 12.05 -23.11
C ALA A 352 3.48 10.81 -23.03
N ASP A 353 4.72 11.02 -22.55
CA ASP A 353 5.69 9.97 -22.27
C ASP A 353 6.74 10.44 -21.23
N PRO A 354 6.73 9.92 -20.00
CA PRO A 354 5.68 9.07 -19.44
C PRO A 354 4.34 9.82 -19.29
N GLY A 355 3.24 9.08 -19.19
CA GLY A 355 1.94 9.65 -18.80
C GLY A 355 1.87 9.92 -17.29
N ILE A 356 0.94 10.75 -16.84
CA ILE A 356 0.68 10.98 -15.41
C ILE A 356 -0.76 10.56 -15.08
N ALA A 357 -0.89 9.42 -14.40
CA ALA A 357 -2.16 8.87 -13.95
C ALA A 357 -2.54 9.49 -12.60
N ASP A 358 -3.25 10.61 -12.61
CA ASP A 358 -3.80 11.22 -11.39
C ASP A 358 -5.10 10.52 -10.96
N SER A 359 -4.94 9.48 -10.14
CA SER A 359 -6.06 8.66 -9.63
C SER A 359 -6.44 9.00 -8.19
N LEU A 360 -5.96 10.14 -7.66
CA LEU A 360 -6.27 10.54 -6.29
C LEU A 360 -7.78 10.75 -6.10
N VAL A 361 -8.31 10.16 -5.02
CA VAL A 361 -9.73 10.29 -4.68
C VAL A 361 -9.89 11.29 -3.53
N PRO A 362 -10.54 12.45 -3.75
CA PRO A 362 -10.63 13.52 -2.74
C PRO A 362 -11.13 13.05 -1.37
N VAL A 363 -12.08 12.10 -1.34
CA VAL A 363 -12.73 11.59 -0.12
C VAL A 363 -11.79 10.81 0.81
N GLN A 364 -10.66 10.30 0.31
CA GLN A 364 -9.66 9.61 1.13
C GLN A 364 -8.88 10.60 2.02
N GLY A 365 -8.72 11.83 1.54
CA GLY A 365 -8.14 12.94 2.28
C GLY A 365 -6.60 12.97 2.32
N PRO A 366 -6.03 14.11 2.75
CA PRO A 366 -4.58 14.35 2.70
C PRO A 366 -3.76 13.42 3.60
N ASN A 367 -4.32 12.97 4.73
CA ASN A 367 -3.60 12.07 5.64
C ASN A 367 -3.41 10.67 5.04
N TYR A 368 -4.38 10.18 4.27
CA TYR A 368 -4.24 8.92 3.54
C TYR A 368 -3.17 9.04 2.45
N ALA A 369 -3.19 10.13 1.67
CA ALA A 369 -2.19 10.40 0.64
C ALA A 369 -0.77 10.49 1.24
N LEU A 370 -0.61 11.19 2.37
CA LEU A 370 0.68 11.29 3.05
C LEU A 370 1.16 9.93 3.59
N ALA A 371 0.30 9.18 4.25
CA ALA A 371 0.62 7.85 4.77
C ALA A 371 1.14 6.91 3.66
N LYS A 372 0.45 6.88 2.51
CA LYS A 372 0.89 6.11 1.35
C LYS A 372 2.14 6.66 0.68
N ARG A 373 2.34 7.97 0.72
CA ARG A 373 3.56 8.60 0.20
C ARG A 373 4.81 8.26 1.02
N ILE A 374 4.69 8.15 2.34
CA ILE A 374 5.79 7.69 3.21
C ILE A 374 6.26 6.29 2.79
N GLN A 375 5.33 5.35 2.57
CA GLN A 375 5.64 4.00 2.11
C GLN A 375 6.38 4.01 0.76
N ARG A 376 5.94 4.84 -0.19
CA ARG A 376 6.57 5.01 -1.51
C ARG A 376 7.98 5.59 -1.42
N TRP A 377 8.16 6.63 -0.62
CA TRP A 377 9.48 7.24 -0.42
C TRP A 377 10.46 6.24 0.20
N ARG A 378 10.04 5.50 1.23
CA ARG A 378 10.89 4.45 1.82
C ARG A 378 11.24 3.36 0.82
N ALA A 379 10.29 2.91 0.01
CA ALA A 379 10.57 1.90 -1.02
C ALA A 379 11.63 2.39 -2.02
N ALA A 380 11.53 3.65 -2.48
CA ALA A 380 12.49 4.23 -3.42
C ALA A 380 13.90 4.38 -2.81
N THR A 381 13.99 4.88 -1.58
CA THR A 381 15.30 5.08 -0.91
C THR A 381 15.96 3.76 -0.54
N ALA A 382 15.19 2.78 -0.06
CA ALA A 382 15.70 1.44 0.21
C ALA A 382 16.21 0.73 -1.05
N ARG A 383 15.52 0.85 -2.18
CA ARG A 383 16.00 0.29 -3.47
C ARG A 383 17.30 0.94 -3.92
N ARG A 384 17.40 2.27 -3.85
CA ARG A 384 18.66 2.99 -4.14
C ARG A 384 19.82 2.47 -3.28
N ASP A 385 19.54 2.15 -2.02
CA ASP A 385 20.55 1.66 -1.07
C ASP A 385 20.85 0.15 -1.23
N GLY A 386 20.34 -0.49 -2.29
CA GLY A 386 20.61 -1.90 -2.63
C GLY A 386 19.79 -2.92 -1.83
N GLN A 387 18.77 -2.47 -1.10
CA GLN A 387 17.92 -3.34 -0.30
C GLN A 387 16.88 -4.06 -1.18
N LEU A 388 16.56 -5.31 -0.82
CA LEU A 388 15.43 -6.02 -1.41
C LEU A 388 14.12 -5.27 -1.07
N VAL A 389 13.37 -4.84 -2.08
CA VAL A 389 12.07 -4.17 -1.89
C VAL A 389 11.03 -4.75 -2.83
N SER A 390 10.02 -5.39 -2.26
CA SER A 390 8.79 -5.74 -2.96
C SER A 390 7.78 -4.59 -2.85
N PHE A 391 7.55 -3.88 -3.94
CA PHE A 391 6.62 -2.77 -3.98
C PHE A 391 5.73 -2.94 -5.20
N HIS A 392 4.42 -3.04 -4.96
CA HIS A 392 3.44 -3.22 -6.04
C HIS A 392 2.23 -2.32 -5.83
N VAL A 393 1.71 -1.79 -6.94
CA VAL A 393 0.39 -1.12 -6.95
C VAL A 393 -0.68 -2.20 -6.82
N ALA A 394 -1.35 -2.24 -5.67
CA ALA A 394 -2.43 -3.17 -5.42
C ALA A 394 -3.76 -2.69 -6.04
N PRO A 395 -4.67 -3.58 -6.45
CA PRO A 395 -5.92 -3.17 -7.08
C PRO A 395 -6.91 -2.55 -6.10
N SER A 396 -7.86 -1.80 -6.66
CA SER A 396 -9.03 -1.35 -5.90
C SER A 396 -9.80 -2.59 -5.44
N THR A 397 -9.96 -2.76 -4.14
CA THR A 397 -10.44 -4.01 -3.54
C THR A 397 -11.67 -3.76 -2.67
N ARG A 398 -12.69 -4.62 -2.74
CA ARG A 398 -13.93 -4.53 -1.92
C ARG A 398 -13.70 -4.94 -0.46
N THR A 399 -12.82 -4.24 0.25
CA THR A 399 -12.59 -4.47 1.67
C THR A 399 -13.69 -3.86 2.54
N HIS A 400 -13.88 -4.37 3.76
CA HIS A 400 -14.83 -3.78 4.73
C HIS A 400 -14.55 -2.29 4.97
N SER A 401 -13.26 -1.91 5.05
CA SER A 401 -12.82 -0.52 5.26
C SER A 401 -13.22 0.44 4.13
N VAL A 402 -13.42 -0.07 2.91
CA VAL A 402 -13.86 0.74 1.76
C VAL A 402 -15.38 0.72 1.66
N VAL A 403 -16.02 -0.44 1.77
CA VAL A 403 -17.48 -0.57 1.56
C VAL A 403 -18.29 0.07 2.68
N LYS A 404 -17.71 0.31 3.87
CA LYS A 404 -18.35 1.11 4.93
C LYS A 404 -18.67 2.54 4.48
N ASN A 405 -17.95 3.08 3.49
CA ASN A 405 -18.25 4.37 2.88
C ASN A 405 -19.19 4.18 1.69
N ARG A 406 -20.45 4.61 1.85
CA ARG A 406 -21.52 4.46 0.84
C ARG A 406 -21.17 5.04 -0.53
N ALA A 407 -20.43 6.16 -0.57
CA ALA A 407 -20.05 6.79 -1.84
C ALA A 407 -19.00 5.96 -2.58
N LEU A 408 -18.01 5.42 -1.87
CA LEU A 408 -17.00 4.52 -2.45
C LEU A 408 -17.62 3.17 -2.87
N ALA A 409 -18.50 2.60 -2.04
CA ALA A 409 -19.23 1.37 -2.36
C ALA A 409 -20.04 1.52 -3.67
N ALA A 410 -20.78 2.63 -3.81
CA ALA A 410 -21.53 2.90 -5.04
C ALA A 410 -20.61 3.12 -6.25
N ALA A 411 -19.49 3.84 -6.08
CA ALA A 411 -18.52 4.02 -7.15
C ALA A 411 -17.92 2.67 -7.61
N PHE A 412 -17.60 1.78 -6.68
CA PHE A 412 -17.05 0.44 -6.97
C PHE A 412 -18.06 -0.44 -7.70
N ALA A 413 -19.36 -0.33 -7.37
CA ALA A 413 -20.41 -1.03 -8.10
C ALA A 413 -20.52 -0.56 -9.57
N GLY A 414 -20.25 0.72 -9.84
CA GLY A 414 -20.28 1.29 -11.20
C GLY A 414 -18.96 1.23 -11.98
N ALA A 415 -17.84 0.94 -11.33
CA ALA A 415 -16.48 1.09 -11.86
C ALA A 415 -16.23 0.31 -13.16
N HIS A 416 -16.76 -0.92 -13.27
CA HIS A 416 -16.61 -1.77 -14.46
C HIS A 416 -17.13 -1.12 -15.75
N ARG A 417 -18.10 -0.20 -15.65
CA ARG A 417 -18.64 0.55 -16.81
C ARG A 417 -17.63 1.53 -17.41
N PHE A 418 -16.56 1.82 -16.67
CA PHE A 418 -15.47 2.70 -17.08
C PHE A 418 -14.16 1.93 -17.29
N GLY A 419 -14.22 0.59 -17.40
CA GLY A 419 -13.05 -0.25 -17.63
C GLY A 419 -12.19 -0.47 -16.39
N VAL A 420 -12.75 -0.24 -15.19
CA VAL A 420 -12.05 -0.45 -13.91
C VAL A 420 -12.56 -1.73 -13.25
N GLU A 421 -11.67 -2.70 -13.06
CA GLU A 421 -11.94 -3.94 -12.33
C GLU A 421 -11.71 -3.71 -10.83
N VAL A 422 -12.73 -4.01 -10.03
CA VAL A 422 -12.64 -4.00 -8.57
C VAL A 422 -12.56 -5.44 -8.09
N PHE A 423 -11.48 -5.75 -7.37
CA PHE A 423 -11.12 -7.10 -6.96
C PHE A 423 -11.79 -7.47 -5.63
N GLU A 424 -11.98 -8.77 -5.43
CA GLU A 424 -12.32 -9.32 -4.11
C GLU A 424 -11.05 -9.44 -3.26
N PRO A 425 -11.13 -9.26 -1.92
CA PRO A 425 -9.96 -9.34 -1.04
C PRO A 425 -9.11 -10.60 -1.23
N ALA A 426 -9.76 -11.76 -1.40
CA ALA A 426 -9.07 -13.04 -1.62
C ALA A 426 -8.30 -13.11 -2.95
N THR A 427 -8.73 -12.38 -3.98
CA THR A 427 -7.98 -12.29 -5.24
C THR A 427 -6.78 -11.37 -5.06
N SER A 428 -7.00 -10.19 -4.47
CA SER A 428 -5.95 -9.18 -4.28
C SER A 428 -4.85 -9.68 -3.35
N ASN A 429 -5.20 -10.24 -2.19
CA ASN A 429 -4.22 -10.69 -1.21
C ASN A 429 -3.33 -11.81 -1.75
N THR A 430 -3.91 -12.76 -2.48
CA THR A 430 -3.19 -13.89 -3.08
C THR A 430 -2.30 -13.39 -4.20
N LEU A 431 -2.82 -12.55 -5.10
CA LEU A 431 -2.03 -11.98 -6.20
C LEU A 431 -0.84 -11.14 -5.69
N MET A 432 -1.05 -10.30 -4.68
CA MET A 432 0.03 -9.51 -4.08
C MET A 432 1.03 -10.37 -3.31
N ALA A 433 0.57 -11.45 -2.65
CA ALA A 433 1.46 -12.42 -2.01
C ALA A 433 2.33 -13.17 -3.03
N VAL A 434 1.81 -13.48 -4.22
CA VAL A 434 2.59 -14.09 -5.30
C VAL A 434 3.69 -13.15 -5.78
N LEU A 435 3.37 -11.86 -5.99
CA LEU A 435 4.38 -10.88 -6.39
C LEU A 435 5.44 -10.65 -5.31
N LEU A 436 5.05 -10.71 -4.02
CA LEU A 436 6.00 -10.73 -2.92
C LEU A 436 6.93 -11.94 -2.99
N VAL A 437 6.39 -13.15 -3.24
CA VAL A 437 7.20 -14.37 -3.38
C VAL A 437 8.19 -14.22 -4.54
N HIS A 438 7.72 -13.76 -5.69
CA HIS A 438 8.55 -13.51 -6.86
C HIS A 438 9.74 -12.61 -6.52
N ASP A 439 9.49 -11.43 -5.96
CA ASP A 439 10.56 -10.47 -5.65
C ASP A 439 11.53 -11.00 -4.60
N VAL A 440 11.05 -11.73 -3.59
CA VAL A 440 11.91 -12.26 -2.52
C VAL A 440 12.87 -13.33 -3.04
N VAL A 441 12.48 -14.08 -4.08
CA VAL A 441 13.29 -15.15 -4.66
C VAL A 441 14.16 -14.64 -5.81
N GLN A 442 13.59 -13.88 -6.74
CA GLN A 442 14.28 -13.42 -7.96
C GLN A 442 14.93 -12.04 -7.81
N GLY A 443 14.49 -11.24 -6.83
CA GLY A 443 14.74 -9.81 -6.80
C GLY A 443 13.76 -9.05 -7.70
N SER A 444 13.82 -7.72 -7.62
CA SER A 444 13.14 -6.86 -8.58
C SER A 444 14.12 -6.39 -9.65
N PRO A 445 13.70 -6.25 -10.92
CA PRO A 445 14.57 -5.76 -11.97
C PRO A 445 15.03 -4.32 -11.70
N GLU A 446 16.26 -4.01 -12.10
CA GLU A 446 16.78 -2.65 -12.08
C GLU A 446 16.19 -1.84 -13.23
N HIS A 447 15.66 -0.66 -12.93
CA HIS A 447 15.19 0.29 -13.94
C HIS A 447 15.97 1.60 -13.89
N ALA A 448 15.95 2.33 -15.01
CA ALA A 448 16.70 3.57 -15.14
C ALA A 448 16.13 4.72 -14.26
N HIS A 449 14.83 4.67 -13.95
CA HIS A 449 14.18 5.69 -13.13
C HIS A 449 13.22 5.06 -12.12
N PRO A 450 13.20 5.51 -10.85
CA PRO A 450 12.33 4.96 -9.81
C PRO A 450 10.83 4.85 -10.11
N TRP A 451 10.27 5.69 -10.99
CA TRP A 451 8.85 5.57 -11.35
C TRP A 451 8.56 4.28 -12.13
N GLN A 452 9.56 3.75 -12.83
CA GLN A 452 9.46 2.48 -13.55
C GLN A 452 9.37 1.31 -12.57
N ASP A 453 10.04 1.41 -11.41
CA ASP A 453 9.90 0.40 -10.35
C ASP A 453 8.50 0.43 -9.71
N GLU A 454 7.79 1.55 -9.77
CA GLU A 454 6.39 1.64 -9.33
C GLU A 454 5.41 1.11 -10.39
N ALA A 455 5.77 1.21 -11.67
CA ALA A 455 4.98 0.71 -12.80
C ALA A 455 5.16 -0.80 -13.01
N TYR A 456 6.35 -1.34 -12.70
CA TYR A 456 6.64 -2.76 -12.81
C TYR A 456 5.66 -3.59 -11.97
N ALA A 457 5.08 -4.61 -12.60
CA ALA A 457 4.11 -5.53 -12.01
C ALA A 457 2.92 -4.82 -11.30
N ALA A 458 2.52 -3.64 -11.76
CA ALA A 458 1.39 -2.92 -11.20
C ALA A 458 0.03 -3.58 -11.53
N VAL A 459 -0.78 -3.81 -10.50
CA VAL A 459 -2.17 -4.32 -10.60
C VAL A 459 -3.13 -3.16 -10.32
N HIS A 460 -3.12 -2.17 -11.22
CA HIS A 460 -3.87 -0.91 -11.05
C HIS A 460 -5.38 -1.02 -11.35
N GLY A 461 -5.89 -2.21 -11.67
CA GLY A 461 -7.31 -2.47 -11.86
C GLY A 461 -7.93 -1.74 -13.06
N GLY A 462 -7.14 -1.33 -14.05
CA GLY A 462 -7.64 -0.54 -15.19
C GLY A 462 -7.49 0.97 -15.07
N LEU A 463 -7.18 1.51 -13.88
CA LEU A 463 -7.15 2.97 -13.66
C LEU A 463 -6.17 3.71 -14.57
N TRP A 464 -5.05 3.09 -14.93
CA TRP A 464 -4.05 3.71 -15.82
C TRP A 464 -4.39 3.59 -17.30
N ARG A 465 -5.15 2.57 -17.70
CA ARG A 465 -5.41 2.23 -19.11
C ARG A 465 -6.84 2.55 -19.55
N ALA A 466 -7.68 3.04 -18.64
CA ALA A 466 -9.04 3.47 -18.92
C ALA A 466 -9.09 4.71 -19.82
N ALA A 467 -10.21 4.87 -20.55
CA ALA A 467 -10.42 5.96 -21.50
C ALA A 467 -10.45 7.36 -20.86
N TYR A 468 -10.84 7.44 -19.59
CA TYR A 468 -11.16 8.70 -18.92
C TYR A 468 -10.34 8.88 -17.66
N GLU A 469 -10.01 10.13 -17.33
CA GLU A 469 -9.41 10.46 -16.04
C GLU A 469 -10.36 9.98 -14.92
N PRO A 470 -9.88 9.21 -13.93
CA PRO A 470 -10.73 8.62 -12.89
C PRO A 470 -11.65 9.63 -12.20
N ARG A 471 -11.14 10.81 -11.80
CA ARG A 471 -11.95 11.85 -11.14
C ARG A 471 -13.08 12.40 -12.01
N SER A 472 -12.90 12.40 -13.33
CA SER A 472 -13.92 12.86 -14.28
C SER A 472 -15.01 11.82 -14.55
N ALA A 473 -14.81 10.57 -14.11
CA ALA A 473 -15.74 9.45 -14.29
C ALA A 473 -16.34 8.95 -12.96
N LEU A 474 -15.65 9.13 -11.83
CA LEU A 474 -16.00 8.56 -10.52
C LEU A 474 -17.40 8.96 -10.05
N GLY A 475 -17.80 10.23 -10.23
CA GLY A 475 -19.14 10.70 -9.86
C GLY A 475 -20.24 10.00 -10.67
N LEU A 476 -20.00 9.72 -11.95
CA LEU A 476 -20.93 8.97 -12.79
C LEU A 476 -20.97 7.49 -12.42
N ALA A 477 -19.82 6.90 -12.09
CA ALA A 477 -19.75 5.53 -11.58
C ALA A 477 -20.59 5.37 -10.30
N ALA A 478 -20.50 6.32 -9.36
CA ALA A 478 -21.30 6.30 -8.14
C ALA A 478 -22.80 6.38 -8.41
N VAL A 479 -23.25 7.27 -9.30
CA VAL A 479 -24.68 7.40 -9.67
C VAL A 479 -25.20 6.13 -10.34
N LEU A 480 -24.46 5.59 -11.31
CA LEU A 480 -24.85 4.38 -12.03
C LEU A 480 -24.85 3.15 -11.13
N GLY A 481 -23.86 3.03 -10.24
CA GLY A 481 -23.79 1.94 -9.25
C GLY A 481 -24.95 1.98 -8.26
N TYR A 482 -25.35 3.17 -7.81
CA TYR A 482 -26.51 3.34 -6.93
C TYR A 482 -27.83 2.96 -7.60
N ALA A 483 -28.01 3.32 -8.88
CA ALA A 483 -29.21 2.95 -9.64
C ALA A 483 -29.32 1.42 -9.83
N SER A 484 -28.20 0.72 -10.07
CA SER A 484 -28.18 -0.74 -10.22
C SER A 484 -28.33 -1.52 -8.90
N ALA A 485 -28.19 -0.88 -7.74
CA ALA A 485 -28.36 -1.54 -6.43
C ALA A 485 -29.82 -1.47 -5.91
N ARG A 486 -30.70 -0.76 -6.63
CA ARG A 486 -32.12 -0.55 -6.27
C ARG A 486 -33.11 -1.27 -7.19
N GLY A 487 -32.64 -1.83 -8.29
CA GLY A 487 -33.38 -2.76 -9.15
C GLY A 487 -32.75 -4.13 -9.05
#